data_AF-A0A0F8I0E5-F1
#
_entry.id   AF-A0A0F8I0E5-F1
#
_cell.length_a   1.000
_cell.length_b   1.000
_cell.length_c   1.000
_cell.angle_alpha   90.00
_cell.angle_beta   90.00
_cell.angle_gamma   90.00
#
_symmetry.space_group_name_H-M   'P 1'
#
loop_
_entity.id
_entity.type
_entity.pdbx_description
1 polymer ?
#
loop_
_entity_poly.entity_id
_entity_poly.type
_entity_poly.pdbx_seq_one_letter_code
_entity_poly.pdbx_strand_id
1 'polypeptide(L)'
;MVRLDEEAFSQDRYYHPRPGPGEKVPVQILNFTRVFAAWSPELKATLFFEKAPDESEAYGLKRVREAVILYVYDWLAGREGIIELTNAEFAQFMEVYEAFLRKLGEIQYSREKKGRKTDNVFELKESPFIIREVKKGPFSDKL
;
A
#
# COMPACT_ATOMS: atom_id res chain seq x y z
N MET A 1 4.46 14.68 3.44
CA MET A 1 4.70 14.35 4.84
C MET A 1 3.37 14.56 5.57
N VAL A 2 2.57 13.49 5.72
CA VAL A 2 1.33 13.55 6.49
C VAL A 2 1.74 13.43 7.96
N ARG A 3 1.49 14.48 8.75
CA ARG A 3 1.67 14.45 10.20
C ARG A 3 0.49 13.67 10.79
N LEU A 4 0.78 12.54 11.41
CA LEU A 4 -0.18 11.77 12.20
C LEU A 4 -0.18 12.36 13.61
N ASP A 5 -0.74 13.56 13.75
CA ASP A 5 -1.04 14.15 15.06
C ASP A 5 -2.44 13.66 15.47
N GLU A 6 -2.57 12.44 15.99
CA GLU A 6 -3.71 11.93 16.81
C GLU A 6 -3.43 10.47 17.21
N GLU A 7 -3.54 10.13 18.51
CA GLU A 7 -3.14 8.85 19.13
C GLU A 7 -3.88 7.60 18.60
N ALA A 8 -4.91 7.77 17.76
CA ALA A 8 -5.45 6.72 16.91
C ALA A 8 -6.17 7.35 15.71
N PHE A 9 -5.99 6.80 14.49
CA PHE A 9 -6.74 7.24 13.31
C PHE A 9 -7.58 6.12 12.71
N SER A 10 -8.78 6.47 12.20
CA SER A 10 -9.67 5.54 11.48
C SER A 10 -9.48 5.66 9.97
N GLN A 11 -9.45 4.53 9.29
CA GLN A 11 -9.28 4.43 7.84
C GLN A 11 -10.57 4.57 7.03
N ASP A 12 -11.73 4.77 7.68
CA ASP A 12 -13.02 4.86 6.98
C ASP A 12 -13.10 6.04 5.98
N ARG A 13 -12.19 7.01 6.09
CA ARG A 13 -12.08 8.16 5.17
C ARG A 13 -11.22 7.89 3.94
N TYR A 14 -10.47 6.81 3.91
CA TYR A 14 -9.55 6.52 2.82
C TYR A 14 -10.20 5.60 1.79
N TYR A 15 -9.81 5.79 0.54
CA TYR A 15 -10.11 4.83 -0.51
C TYR A 15 -9.29 3.55 -0.29
N HIS A 16 -9.95 2.40 -0.38
CA HIS A 16 -9.32 1.09 -0.33
C HIS A 16 -9.44 0.46 -1.72
N PRO A 17 -8.35 0.36 -2.50
CA PRO A 17 -8.36 -0.41 -3.74
C PRO A 17 -8.84 -1.83 -3.46
N ARG A 18 -9.88 -2.27 -4.16
CA ARG A 18 -10.43 -3.63 -4.03
C ARG A 18 -10.60 -4.26 -5.41
N PRO A 19 -9.48 -4.61 -6.09
CA PRO A 19 -9.53 -5.32 -7.36
C PRO A 19 -10.47 -6.54 -7.27
N GLY A 20 -11.27 -6.73 -8.31
CA GLY A 20 -12.08 -7.92 -8.49
C GLY A 20 -11.25 -9.19 -8.74
N PRO A 21 -11.86 -10.38 -8.74
CA PRO A 21 -11.14 -11.62 -9.05
C PRO A 21 -10.47 -11.57 -10.42
N GLY A 22 -9.15 -11.77 -10.46
CA GLY A 22 -8.35 -11.71 -11.68
C GLY A 22 -8.04 -10.30 -12.18
N GLU A 23 -8.55 -9.25 -11.52
CA GLU A 23 -8.21 -7.87 -11.83
C GLU A 23 -6.84 -7.50 -11.27
N LYS A 24 -6.06 -6.79 -12.08
CA LYS A 24 -4.77 -6.24 -11.71
C LYS A 24 -4.82 -4.73 -11.89
N VAL A 25 -4.58 -4.01 -10.80
CA VAL A 25 -4.60 -2.55 -10.76
C VAL A 25 -3.16 -2.05 -10.69
N PRO A 26 -2.68 -1.28 -11.67
CA PRO A 26 -1.41 -0.58 -11.55
C PRO A 26 -1.44 0.37 -10.36
N VAL A 27 -0.46 0.26 -9.48
CA VAL A 27 -0.33 1.13 -8.31
C VAL A 27 1.04 1.78 -8.27
N GLN A 28 1.08 3.06 -7.93
CA GLN A 28 2.31 3.73 -7.53
C GLN A 28 2.41 3.72 -6.01
N ILE A 29 3.59 3.36 -5.49
CA ILE A 29 3.86 3.36 -4.06
C ILE A 29 4.23 4.78 -3.62
N LEU A 30 3.48 5.32 -2.67
CA LEU A 30 3.69 6.66 -2.13
C LEU A 30 4.47 6.62 -0.82
N ASN A 31 4.10 5.71 0.08
CA ASN A 31 4.75 5.48 1.36
C ASN A 31 4.28 4.15 1.99
N PHE A 32 4.93 3.70 3.05
CA PHE A 32 4.37 2.68 3.95
C PHE A 32 4.72 2.98 5.40
N THR A 33 3.88 2.50 6.32
CA THR A 33 4.14 2.63 7.77
C THR A 33 3.69 1.38 8.52
N ARG A 34 4.47 1.00 9.53
CA ARG A 34 4.15 -0.10 10.44
C ARG A 34 3.28 0.43 11.58
N VAL A 35 2.21 -0.29 11.89
CA VAL A 35 1.22 0.09 12.90
C VAL A 35 0.72 -1.13 13.63
N PHE A 36 0.04 -0.91 14.76
CA PHE A 36 -0.83 -1.88 15.38
C PHE A 36 -2.27 -1.62 14.96
N ALA A 37 -2.98 -2.65 14.52
CA ALA A 37 -4.37 -2.58 14.09
C ALA A 37 -5.24 -3.37 15.08
N ALA A 38 -6.37 -2.81 15.47
CA ALA A 38 -7.33 -3.48 16.34
C ALA A 38 -8.78 -3.17 15.92
N TRP A 39 -9.65 -4.16 15.99
CA TRP A 39 -11.07 -3.99 15.68
C TRP A 39 -11.82 -3.47 16.91
N SER A 40 -12.46 -2.31 16.80
CA SER A 40 -13.40 -1.80 17.79
C SER A 40 -14.81 -2.32 17.48
N PRO A 41 -15.40 -3.19 18.30
CA PRO A 41 -16.79 -3.64 18.12
C PRO A 41 -17.80 -2.50 18.27
N GLU A 42 -17.48 -1.52 19.11
CA GLU A 42 -18.32 -0.35 19.38
C GLU A 42 -18.40 0.56 18.16
N LEU A 43 -17.25 0.94 17.59
CA LEU A 43 -17.18 1.80 16.41
C LEU A 43 -17.43 1.04 15.10
N LYS A 44 -17.42 -0.29 15.14
CA LYS A 44 -17.47 -1.17 13.95
C LYS A 44 -16.41 -0.79 12.91
N ALA A 45 -15.22 -0.45 13.38
CA ALA A 45 -14.10 -0.01 12.57
C ALA A 45 -12.78 -0.59 13.09
N THR A 46 -11.77 -0.63 12.22
CA THR A 46 -10.38 -0.90 12.61
C THR A 46 -9.72 0.40 13.04
N LEU A 47 -9.15 0.41 14.24
CA LEU A 47 -8.32 1.47 14.79
C LEU A 47 -6.84 1.14 14.57
N PHE A 48 -6.03 2.17 14.31
CA PHE A 48 -4.60 2.03 14.09
C PHE A 48 -3.83 2.86 15.11
N PHE A 49 -2.76 2.27 15.63
CA PHE A 49 -1.90 2.82 16.67
C PHE A 49 -0.44 2.75 16.21
N GLU A 50 0.35 3.78 16.52
CA GLU A 50 1.78 3.79 16.18
C GLU A 50 2.58 2.79 17.04
N LYS A 51 2.09 2.51 18.25
CA LYS A 51 2.67 1.57 19.22
C LYS A 51 1.62 0.55 19.62
N ALA A 52 2.07 -0.54 20.26
CA ALA A 52 1.15 -1.51 20.82
C ALA A 52 0.25 -0.79 21.85
N PRO A 53 -1.08 -0.87 21.73
CA PRO A 53 -1.98 -0.21 22.67
C PRO A 53 -1.81 -0.79 24.07
N ASP A 54 -1.84 0.06 25.09
CA ASP A 54 -1.78 -0.38 26.49
C ASP A 54 -3.09 -1.03 26.96
N GLU A 55 -3.17 -1.47 28.22
CA GLU A 55 -4.38 -2.13 28.75
C GLU A 55 -5.63 -1.25 28.70
N SER A 56 -5.46 0.07 28.83
CA SER A 56 -6.56 1.03 28.80
C SER A 56 -7.03 1.29 27.38
N GLU A 57 -6.10 1.44 26.43
CA GLU A 57 -6.38 1.64 25.01
C GLU A 57 -6.93 0.36 24.36
N ALA A 58 -6.43 -0.81 24.76
CA ALA A 58 -6.87 -2.11 24.25
C ALA A 58 -8.20 -2.58 24.84
N TYR A 59 -8.73 -1.91 25.87
CA TYR A 59 -9.97 -2.31 26.53
C TYR A 59 -11.15 -2.36 25.54
N GLY A 60 -11.78 -3.53 25.42
CA GLY A 60 -12.89 -3.74 24.49
C GLY A 60 -12.49 -3.92 23.01
N LEU A 61 -11.22 -3.71 22.66
CA LEU A 61 -10.71 -3.96 21.32
C LEU A 61 -10.48 -5.46 21.08
N LYS A 62 -10.62 -5.88 19.82
CA LYS A 62 -10.42 -7.27 19.39
C LYS A 62 -9.32 -7.34 18.34
N ARG A 63 -8.63 -8.49 18.29
CA ARG A 63 -7.67 -8.83 17.20
C ARG A 63 -6.57 -7.79 17.04
N VAL A 64 -5.97 -7.36 18.16
CA VAL A 64 -4.76 -6.54 18.16
C VAL A 64 -3.66 -7.29 17.40
N ARG A 65 -3.11 -6.66 16.36
CA ARG A 65 -2.10 -7.27 15.49
C ARG A 65 -1.19 -6.20 14.91
N GLU A 66 0.02 -6.57 14.56
CA GLU A 66 0.85 -5.74 13.68
C GLU A 66 0.29 -5.76 12.26
N ALA A 67 0.35 -4.61 11.60
CA ALA A 67 0.02 -4.44 10.20
C ALA A 67 0.94 -3.41 9.56
N VAL A 68 0.98 -3.41 8.23
CA VAL A 68 1.63 -2.36 7.44
C VAL A 68 0.57 -1.67 6.60
N ILE A 69 0.52 -0.35 6.68
CA ILE A 69 -0.32 0.46 5.80
C ILE A 69 0.53 0.93 4.64
N LEU A 70 0.19 0.45 3.45
CA LEU A 70 0.79 0.87 2.20
C LEU A 70 -0.07 1.99 1.60
N TYR A 71 0.52 3.17 1.44
CA TYR A 71 -0.10 4.31 0.77
C TYR A 71 0.21 4.22 -0.72
N VAL A 72 -0.84 4.21 -1.54
CA VAL A 72 -0.73 4.00 -2.98
C VAL A 72 -1.52 5.04 -3.76
N TYR A 73 -1.10 5.30 -4.99
CA TYR A 73 -1.95 5.92 -6.00
C TYR A 73 -2.47 4.84 -6.93
N ASP A 74 -3.79 4.71 -7.03
CA ASP A 74 -4.47 3.79 -7.94
C ASP A 74 -4.64 4.48 -9.30
N TRP A 75 -3.92 3.98 -10.30
CA TRP A 75 -3.93 4.58 -11.64
C TRP A 75 -5.26 4.41 -12.38
N LEU A 76 -6.06 3.38 -12.06
CA LEU A 76 -7.35 3.17 -12.70
C LEU A 76 -8.44 4.04 -12.06
N ALA A 77 -8.40 4.18 -10.73
CA ALA A 77 -9.33 5.04 -10.01
C ALA A 77 -8.92 6.53 -10.01
N GLY A 78 -7.68 6.84 -10.36
CA GLY A 78 -7.15 8.20 -10.43
C GLY A 78 -7.09 8.90 -9.06
N ARG A 79 -6.83 8.16 -7.98
CA ARG A 79 -6.81 8.70 -6.62
C ARG A 79 -5.90 7.92 -5.68
N GLU A 80 -5.50 8.59 -4.61
CA GLU A 80 -4.77 7.97 -3.51
C GLU A 80 -5.67 7.03 -2.70
N GLY A 81 -5.06 5.97 -2.17
CA GLY A 81 -5.71 4.99 -1.33
C GLY A 81 -4.70 4.26 -0.45
N ILE A 82 -5.22 3.32 0.32
CA ILE A 82 -4.43 2.53 1.26
C ILE A 82 -4.72 1.05 1.13
N ILE A 83 -3.69 0.24 1.40
CA ILE A 83 -3.78 -1.22 1.44
C ILE A 83 -3.19 -1.67 2.79
N GLU A 84 -3.98 -2.35 3.61
CA GLU A 84 -3.51 -2.99 4.83
C GLU A 84 -2.87 -4.35 4.47
N LEU A 85 -1.62 -4.53 4.89
CA LEU A 85 -0.84 -5.74 4.68
C LEU A 85 -0.49 -6.40 6.03
N THR A 86 -0.55 -7.72 6.04
CA THR A 86 0.11 -8.53 7.06
C THR A 86 1.63 -8.51 6.87
N ASN A 87 2.40 -8.92 7.88
CA ASN A 87 3.85 -9.02 7.78
C ASN A 87 4.31 -9.93 6.62
N ALA A 88 3.56 -11.00 6.31
CA ALA A 88 3.87 -11.90 5.20
C ALA A 88 3.62 -11.26 3.83
N GLU A 89 2.49 -10.56 3.67
CA GLU A 89 2.19 -9.83 2.43
C GLU A 89 3.15 -8.65 2.23
N PHE A 90 3.54 -7.98 3.31
CA PHE A 90 4.54 -6.91 3.23
C PHE A 90 5.92 -7.42 2.80
N ALA A 91 6.34 -8.61 3.28
CA ALA A 91 7.58 -9.23 2.81
C ALA A 91 7.52 -9.52 1.29
N GLN A 92 6.42 -10.09 0.81
CA GLN A 92 6.19 -10.33 -0.62
C GLN A 92 6.20 -9.02 -1.43
N PHE A 93 5.55 -7.98 -0.93
CA PHE A 93 5.57 -6.64 -1.52
C PHE A 93 7.00 -6.09 -1.61
N MET A 94 7.80 -6.23 -0.55
CA MET A 94 9.17 -5.69 -0.53
C MET A 94 10.07 -6.36 -1.58
N GLU A 95 9.93 -7.66 -1.82
CA GLU A 95 10.65 -8.35 -2.90
C GLU A 95 10.32 -7.74 -4.28
N VAL A 96 9.04 -7.45 -4.53
CA VAL A 96 8.56 -6.81 -5.77
C VAL A 96 9.03 -5.37 -5.87
N TYR A 97 8.98 -4.61 -4.77
CA TYR A 97 9.40 -3.22 -4.72
C TYR A 97 10.91 -3.08 -4.96
N GLU A 98 11.74 -3.94 -4.38
CA GLU A 98 13.18 -3.97 -4.67
C GLU A 98 13.47 -4.33 -6.13
N ALA A 99 12.73 -5.28 -6.70
CA ALA A 99 12.85 -5.60 -8.12
C ALA A 99 12.45 -4.41 -9.00
N PHE A 100 11.38 -3.70 -8.65
CA PHE A 100 10.93 -2.49 -9.34
C PHE A 100 12.01 -1.40 -9.32
N LEU A 101 12.67 -1.17 -8.18
CA LEU A 101 13.75 -0.17 -8.09
C LEU A 101 14.95 -0.50 -9.00
N ARG A 102 15.19 -1.78 -9.29
CA ARG A 102 16.33 -2.23 -10.13
C ARG A 102 15.99 -2.29 -11.61
N LYS A 103 14.81 -2.83 -11.93
CA LYS A 103 14.42 -3.15 -13.32
C LYS A 103 13.48 -2.11 -13.92
N LEU A 104 12.88 -1.26 -13.08
CA LEU A 104 11.77 -0.37 -13.40
C LEU A 104 10.59 -1.14 -14.04
N GLY A 105 9.49 -0.43 -14.31
CA GLY A 105 8.26 -1.03 -14.82
C GLY A 105 7.04 -0.52 -14.07
N GLU A 106 6.09 -1.41 -13.83
CA GLU A 106 4.83 -1.11 -13.17
C GLU A 106 4.56 -2.15 -12.08
N ILE A 107 4.22 -1.71 -10.88
CA ILE A 107 3.75 -2.61 -9.82
C ILE A 107 2.24 -2.80 -10.00
N GLN A 108 1.83 -4.05 -10.14
CA GLN A 108 0.44 -4.44 -10.28
C GLN A 108 -0.06 -5.05 -8.97
N TYR A 109 -1.12 -4.48 -8.42
CA TYR A 109 -1.81 -4.96 -7.23
C TYR A 109 -3.03 -5.81 -7.61
N SER A 110 -3.18 -6.95 -6.97
CA SER A 110 -4.34 -7.83 -7.11
C SER A 110 -4.71 -8.48 -5.79
N ARG A 111 -5.87 -9.14 -5.77
CA ARG A 111 -6.38 -9.85 -4.60
C ARG A 111 -6.67 -11.30 -4.96
N GLU A 112 -6.00 -12.22 -4.29
CA GLU A 112 -6.15 -13.66 -4.53
C GLU A 112 -6.95 -14.32 -3.40
N LYS A 113 -8.01 -15.04 -3.75
CA LYS A 113 -8.80 -15.78 -2.77
C LYS A 113 -8.18 -17.16 -2.54
N LYS A 114 -7.64 -17.39 -1.34
CA LYS A 114 -7.18 -18.70 -0.87
C LYS A 114 -8.14 -19.25 0.19
N GLY A 115 -9.09 -20.07 -0.27
CA GLY A 115 -10.14 -20.62 0.57
C GLY A 115 -11.02 -19.53 1.18
N ARG A 116 -10.97 -19.38 2.51
CA ARG A 116 -11.73 -18.34 3.24
C ARG A 116 -11.00 -17.00 3.37
N LYS A 117 -9.70 -16.96 3.03
CA LYS A 117 -8.88 -15.76 3.12
C LYS A 117 -8.70 -15.14 1.74
N THR A 118 -8.42 -13.85 1.73
CA THR A 118 -8.02 -13.11 0.55
C THR A 118 -6.68 -12.48 0.86
N ASP A 119 -5.69 -12.81 0.05
CA ASP A 119 -4.33 -12.31 0.18
C ASP A 119 -4.15 -11.14 -0.80
N ASN A 120 -3.44 -10.11 -0.35
CA ASN A 120 -2.93 -9.03 -1.20
C ASN A 120 -1.68 -9.54 -1.93
N VAL A 121 -1.66 -9.40 -3.25
CA VAL A 121 -0.56 -9.87 -4.10
C VAL A 121 -0.08 -8.74 -4.99
N PHE A 122 1.24 -8.56 -5.02
CA PHE A 122 1.91 -7.59 -5.88
C PHE A 122 2.75 -8.31 -6.92
N GLU A 123 2.82 -7.76 -8.12
CA GLU A 123 3.68 -8.28 -9.19
C GLU A 123 4.37 -7.13 -9.91
N LEU A 124 5.59 -7.36 -10.38
CA LEU A 124 6.28 -6.41 -11.26
C LEU A 124 5.99 -6.78 -12.70
N LYS A 125 5.34 -5.87 -13.42
CA LYS A 125 5.32 -5.88 -14.88
C LYS A 125 6.51 -5.07 -15.36
N GLU A 126 7.59 -5.76 -15.71
CA GLU A 126 8.78 -5.14 -16.29
C GLU A 126 8.40 -4.45 -17.60
N SER A 127 8.86 -3.22 -17.78
CA SER A 127 8.75 -2.52 -19.05
C SER A 127 10.16 -2.34 -19.61
N PRO A 128 10.49 -2.91 -20.78
CA PRO A 128 11.75 -2.59 -21.43
C PRO A 128 11.71 -1.13 -21.87
N PHE A 129 12.45 -0.25 -21.21
CA PHE A 129 12.66 1.10 -21.72
C PHE A 129 13.68 1.02 -22.84
N ILE A 130 13.28 1.50 -24.01
CA ILE A 130 14.23 1.89 -25.04
C ILE A 130 14.86 3.19 -24.54
N ILE A 131 16.14 3.15 -24.14
CA ILE A 131 16.93 4.37 -23.98
C ILE A 131 16.99 5.01 -25.37
N ARG A 132 16.13 5.99 -25.62
CA ARG A 132 16.25 6.82 -26.81
C ARG A 132 17.35 7.83 -26.51
N GLU A 133 18.51 7.65 -27.13
CA GLU A 133 19.49 8.73 -27.22
C GLU A 133 18.78 9.95 -27.82
N VAL A 134 18.54 10.96 -26.97
CA VAL A 134 18.07 12.25 -27.44
C VAL A 134 19.28 12.93 -28.06
N LYS A 135 19.38 12.92 -29.39
CA LYS A 135 20.36 13.75 -30.10
C LYS A 135 20.13 15.21 -29.67
N LYS A 136 21.20 15.90 -29.27
CA LYS A 136 21.17 17.34 -28.98
C LYS A 136 20.46 18.06 -30.14
N GLY A 137 19.27 18.59 -29.86
CA GLY A 137 18.55 19.45 -30.79
C GLY A 137 19.16 20.85 -30.79
N PRO A 138 18.85 21.71 -31.79
CA PRO A 138 19.42 23.06 -31.92
C PRO A 138 19.13 24.01 -30.74
N PHE A 139 18.37 23.58 -29.74
CA PHE A 139 18.01 24.34 -28.54
C PHE A 139 18.61 23.75 -27.25
N SER A 140 19.42 22.69 -27.32
CA SER A 140 19.97 22.04 -26.12
C SER A 140 21.01 22.89 -25.38
N ASP A 141 21.58 23.89 -26.04
CA ASP A 141 22.69 24.69 -25.51
C ASP A 141 22.22 26.05 -24.94
N LYS A 142 20.92 26.23 -24.67
CA LYS A 142 20.35 27.50 -24.16
C LYS A 142 19.73 27.40 -22.74
N LEU A 143 20.05 26.35 -21.98
CA LEU A 143 19.62 26.18 -20.58
C LEU A 143 20.84 26.12 -19.66
#